data_AF-A0A353CYC9-F1
#
_entry.id   AF-A0A353CYC9-F1
#
_cell.length_a   1.000
_cell.length_b   1.000
_cell.length_c   1.000
_cell.angle_alpha   90.00
_cell.angle_beta   90.00
_cell.angle_gamma   90.00
#
_symmetry.space_group_name_H-M   'P 1'
#
loop_
_entity.id
_entity.type
_entity.pdbx_description
1 polymer ?
#
loop_
_entity_poly.entity_id
_entity_poly.type
_entity_poly.pdbx_seq_one_letter_code
_entity_poly.pdbx_strand_id
1 'polypeptide(L)' 'MVPRGEVGLIFATIGRSLGVVTDDLFSVIVIMIIVSTVVPPIILAWLLKRDVIPQVIA' A
#
# COMPACT_ATOMS: atom_id res chain seq x y z
N MET A 1 1.45 -9.59 -7.74
CA MET A 1 1.85 -8.56 -6.76
C MET A 1 1.82 -7.22 -7.48
N VAL A 2 1.05 -6.25 -7.00
CA VAL A 2 1.14 -4.87 -7.51
C VAL A 2 2.39 -4.25 -6.89
N PRO A 3 3.29 -3.61 -7.65
CA PRO A 3 4.46 -2.95 -7.08
C PRO A 3 4.00 -1.82 -6.15
N ARG A 4 4.28 -1.96 -4.85
CA ARG A 4 3.96 -0.96 -3.81
C ARG A 4 5.27 -0.39 -3.24
N GLY A 5 5.19 0.74 -2.53
CA GLY A 5 6.35 1.37 -1.90
C GLY A 5 7.37 1.91 -2.92
N GLU A 6 8.66 1.71 -2.63
CA GLU A 6 9.77 2.24 -3.44
C GLU A 6 9.73 1.74 -4.89
N VAL A 7 9.46 0.45 -5.09
CA VAL A 7 9.43 -0.15 -6.43
C VAL A 7 8.29 0.43 -7.26
N GLY A 8 7.14 0.68 -6.63
CA GLY A 8 6.00 1.34 -7.30
C GLY A 8 6.33 2.77 -7.77
N LEU A 9 7.06 3.53 -6.94
CA LEU A 9 7.51 4.88 -7.29
C LEU A 9 8.55 4.89 -8.40
N ILE A 10 9.50 3.94 -8.38
CA ILE A 10 10.49 3.77 -9.45
C ILE A 10 9.78 3.50 -10.78
N PHE A 11 8.83 2.56 -10.81
CA PHE A 11 8.05 2.25 -12.01
C PHE A 11 7.23 3.45 -12.50
N ALA A 12 6.57 4.18 -11.61
CA ALA A 12 5.80 5.37 -11.98
C ALA A 12 6.69 6.47 -12.57
N THR A 13 7.89 6.67 -12.00
CA THR A 13 8.85 7.67 -12.45
C THR A 13 9.42 7.32 -13.83
N ILE A 14 9.81 6.05 -14.03
CA ILE A 14 10.30 5.56 -15.33
C ILE A 14 9.17 5.63 -16.38
N GLY A 15 7.95 5.24 -16.02
CA GLY A 15 6.79 5.33 -16.91
C GLY A 15 6.49 6.77 -17.32
N ARG A 16 6.68 7.74 -16.40
CA ARG A 16 6.52 9.17 -16.68
C ARG A 16 7.63 9.68 -17.60
N SER A 17 8.89 9.29 -17.37
CA SER A 17 10.01 9.70 -18.23
C SER A 17 9.91 9.14 -19.65
N LEU A 18 9.28 7.97 -19.81
CA LEU A 18 9.00 7.35 -21.12
C LEU A 18 7.75 7.94 -21.79
N GLY A 19 7.01 8.84 -21.13
CA GLY A 19 5.78 9.44 -21.64
C GLY A 19 4.55 8.51 -21.62
N VAL A 20 4.66 7.35 -20.98
CA VAL A 20 3.56 6.36 -20.86
C VAL A 20 2.62 6.72 -19.71
N VAL A 21 3.13 7.41 -18.68
CA VAL A 21 2.38 7.85 -17.49
C VAL A 21 2.27 9.37 -17.53
N THR A 22 1.03 9.88 -17.57
CA THR A 22 0.75 11.31 -17.46
C THR A 22 0.90 11.81 -16.01
N ASP A 23 1.03 13.12 -15.82
CA ASP A 23 1.17 13.72 -14.48
C ASP A 23 -0.03 13.41 -13.55
N ASP A 24 -1.24 13.39 -14.12
CA ASP A 24 -2.45 12.99 -13.40
C ASP A 24 -2.37 11.53 -12.95
N LEU A 25 -1.94 10.64 -13.84
CA LEU A 25 -1.84 9.21 -13.57
C LEU A 25 -0.73 8.93 -12.54
N PHE A 26 0.39 9.65 -12.62
CA PHE A 26 1.45 9.59 -11.62
C PHE A 26 0.92 9.95 -10.23
N SER A 27 0.15 11.03 -10.13
CA SER A 27 -0.46 11.48 -8.86
C SER A 27 -1.40 10.42 -8.29
N VAL A 28 -2.23 9.80 -9.14
CA VAL A 28 -3.10 8.68 -8.74
C VAL A 28 -2.29 7.48 -8.23
N ILE A 29 -1.19 7.12 -8.90
CA ILE A 29 -0.32 6.01 -8.47
C ILE A 29 0.27 6.28 -7.09
N VAL A 30 0.76 7.50 -6.84
CA VAL A 30 1.32 7.89 -5.53
C VAL A 30 0.26 7.74 -4.43
N ILE A 31 -0.95 8.26 -4.65
CA ILE A 31 -2.06 8.13 -3.69
C ILE A 31 -2.39 6.65 -3.45
N MET A 32 -2.49 5.85 -4.50
CA MET A 32 -2.76 4.42 -4.43
C MET A 32 -1.71 3.67 -3.60
N ILE A 33 -0.43 3.99 -3.76
CA ILE A 33 0.66 3.41 -2.98
C ILE A 33 0.50 3.73 -1.50
N ILE A 34 0.25 4.99 -1.15
CA ILE A 34 0.08 5.43 0.25
C ILE A 34 -1.12 4.71 0.88
N VAL A 35 -2.29 4.76 0.22
CA VAL A 35 -3.52 4.16 0.74
C VAL A 35 -3.36 2.66 0.93
N SER A 36 -2.83 1.95 -0.08
CA SER A 36 -2.64 0.50 -0.02
C SER A 36 -1.51 0.04 0.91
N THR A 37 -0.72 0.96 1.45
CA THR A 37 0.34 0.67 2.42
C THR A 37 -0.09 0.99 3.85
N VAL A 38 -0.80 2.11 4.05
CA VAL A 38 -1.21 2.58 5.39
C VAL A 38 -2.50 1.91 5.87
N VAL A 39 -3.47 1.69 4.98
CA VAL A 39 -4.77 1.12 5.35
C VAL A 39 -4.66 -0.32 5.85
N PRO A 40 -3.91 -1.24 5.20
CA PRO A 40 -3.84 -2.63 5.64
C PRO A 40 -3.34 -2.85 7.07
N PRO A 41 -2.21 -2.28 7.54
CA PRO A 41 -1.75 -2.51 8.92
C PRO A 41 -2.72 -1.94 9.96
N ILE A 42 -3.42 -0.84 9.66
CA ILE A 42 -4.49 -0.32 10.53
C ILE A 42 -5.60 -1.35 10.61
N ILE A 43 -6.20 -1.74 9.49
CA ILE A 43 -7.30 -2.71 9.48
C ILE A 43 -6.87 -4.02 10.14
N LEU A 44 -5.67 -4.52 9.82
CA LEU A 44 -5.14 -5.76 10.38
C LEU A 44 -4.94 -5.67 11.90
N ALA A 45 -4.42 -4.57 12.43
CA ALA A 45 -4.29 -4.37 13.88
C ALA A 45 -5.65 -4.35 14.58
N TRP A 46 -6.66 -3.71 13.97
CA TRP A 46 -8.03 -3.70 14.49
C TRP A 46 -8.68 -5.08 14.46
N LEU A 47 -8.43 -5.85 13.39
CA LEU A 47 -8.95 -7.20 13.24
C LEU A 47 -8.31 -8.15 14.24
N LEU A 48 -6.97 -8.11 14.38
CA LEU A 48 -6.21 -8.97 15.28
C LEU A 48 -6.53 -8.69 16.76
N LYS A 49 -6.89 -7.45 17.12
CA LYS A 49 -7.35 -7.10 18.47
C LYS A 49 -8.61 -7.85 18.90
N ARG A 50 -9.39 -8.43 17.96
CA ARG A 50 -10.56 -9.28 18.28
C ARG A 50 -10.20 -10.75 18.54
N ASP A 51 -9.05 -11.22 18.09
CA ASP A 51 -8.65 -12.64 18.14
C ASP A 51 -7.59 -13.00 19.20
N VAL A 52 -7.02 -12.02 19.90
CA VAL A 52 -6.15 -12.29 21.06
C VAL A 52 -7.01 -12.61 22.29
N ILE A 53 -7.67 -13.76 22.27
CA ILE A 53 -8.17 -14.44 23.47
C ILE A 53 -6.96 -15.16 24.10
N PRO A 54 -6.57 -14.87 25.35
CA PRO A 54 -5.55 -15.64 26.04
C PRO A 54 -6.08 -17.07 26.28
N GLN A 55 -5.62 -18.04 25.49
CA GLN A 55 -5.85 -19.48 25.72
C GLN A 55 -4.82 -20.06 26.72
N VAL A 56 -4.25 -19.23 27.59
CA VAL A 56 -3.36 -19.67 28.67
C VAL A 56 -4.12 -19.46 29.96
N ILE A 57 -4.80 -20.52 30.41
CA ILE A 57 -5.41 -20.84 31.72
C ILE A 57 -6.72 -21.60 31.43
N ALA A 58 -6.59 -22.89 31.12
CA ALA A 58 -7.59 -23.92 31.37
C ALA A 58 -6.84 -25.23 31.62
#